data_AF-A0A960UMC0-F1
#
_entry.id   AF-A0A960UMC0-F1
#
_cell.length_a   1.000
_cell.length_b   1.000
_cell.length_c   1.000
_cell.angle_alpha   90.00
_cell.angle_beta   90.00
_cell.angle_gamma   90.00
#
_symmetry.space_group_name_H-M   'P 1'
#
loop_
_entity.id
_entity.type
_entity.pdbx_description
1 polymer ?
#
loop_
_entity_poly.entity_id
_entity_poly.type
_entity_poly.pdbx_seq_one_letter_code
_entity_poly.pdbx_strand_id
1 'polypeptide(L)'
;MRKLKSQGRREGDQIIWLLFGNRIEFSVSEFAELQQGIRDNGLYAYIERERPSLRNNLETILYQSLPDYEDWEAPDIESVLEQCLIDLKERVR
;
A
#
# COMPACT_ATOMS: atom_id res chain seq x y z
N MET A 1 12.70 11.32 8.90
CA MET A 1 12.00 10.06 8.54
C MET A 1 12.88 9.23 7.61
N ARG A 2 13.11 7.95 7.91
CA ARG A 2 13.69 7.01 6.94
C ARG A 2 12.79 6.99 5.70
N LYS A 3 13.35 7.08 4.50
CA LYS A 3 12.56 7.08 3.25
C LYS A 3 11.96 5.68 3.07
N LEU A 4 10.63 5.58 3.08
CA LEU A 4 9.93 4.33 2.78
C LEU A 4 10.36 3.85 1.39
N LYS A 5 10.77 2.58 1.29
CA LYS A 5 11.12 1.97 0.00
C LYS A 5 9.83 1.53 -0.70
N SER A 6 9.10 2.49 -1.25
CA SER A 6 7.89 2.27 -2.05
C SER A 6 8.14 2.71 -3.49
N GLN A 7 7.97 1.79 -4.43
CA GLN A 7 8.09 2.01 -5.87
C GLN A 7 7.00 1.28 -6.61
N GLY A 8 6.77 1.61 -7.86
CA GLY A 8 5.97 0.76 -8.72
C GLY A 8 5.89 1.29 -10.13
N ARG A 9 5.23 0.49 -10.96
CA ARG A 9 5.13 0.71 -12.40
C ARG A 9 3.86 0.09 -12.94
N ARG A 10 3.41 0.58 -14.09
CA ARG A 10 2.38 -0.06 -14.88
C ARG A 10 3.01 -1.05 -15.87
N GLU A 11 2.47 -2.25 -15.93
CA GLU A 11 2.84 -3.29 -16.90
C GLU A 11 1.55 -3.72 -17.62
N GLY A 12 1.26 -3.12 -18.78
CA GLY A 12 0.03 -3.40 -19.53
C GLY A 12 -1.24 -3.04 -18.74
N ASP A 13 -2.02 -4.07 -18.39
CA ASP A 13 -3.26 -4.01 -17.62
C ASP A 13 -3.04 -4.21 -16.10
N GLN A 14 -1.78 -4.29 -15.65
CA GLN A 14 -1.43 -4.44 -14.25
C GLN A 14 -0.68 -3.22 -13.69
N ILE A 15 -0.87 -2.99 -12.40
CA ILE A 15 -0.08 -2.08 -11.55
C ILE A 15 0.75 -2.94 -10.60
N ILE A 16 2.06 -2.79 -10.68
CA ILE A 16 3.02 -3.49 -9.83
C ILE A 16 3.50 -2.53 -8.75
N TRP A 17 3.19 -2.83 -7.50
CA TRP A 17 3.70 -2.13 -6.33
C TRP A 17 4.81 -2.94 -5.67
N LEU A 18 5.97 -2.30 -5.47
CA LEU A 18 7.13 -2.83 -4.76
C LEU A 18 7.23 -2.14 -3.40
N LEU A 19 6.66 -2.76 -2.37
CA LEU A 19 6.73 -2.30 -0.98
C LEU A 19 7.86 -3.01 -0.26
N PHE A 20 8.94 -2.28 0.05
CA PHE A 20 10.18 -2.85 0.62
C PHE A 20 10.76 -4.02 -0.18
N GLY A 21 10.53 -4.04 -1.49
CA GLY A 21 10.94 -5.14 -2.38
C GLY A 21 9.93 -6.28 -2.50
N ASN A 22 8.88 -6.28 -1.68
CA ASN A 22 7.77 -7.22 -1.82
C ASN A 22 6.84 -6.76 -2.94
N ARG A 23 6.52 -7.68 -3.85
CA ARG A 23 5.71 -7.43 -5.04
C ARG A 23 4.23 -7.65 -4.72
N ILE A 24 3.43 -6.63 -4.96
CA ILE A 24 1.98 -6.62 -4.81
C ILE A 24 1.41 -6.18 -6.16
N GLU A 25 0.44 -6.95 -6.66
CA GLU A 25 -0.13 -6.74 -7.97
C GLU A 25 -1.61 -6.36 -7.87
N PHE A 26 -1.99 -5.39 -8.70
CA PHE A 26 -3.37 -4.99 -8.91
C PHE A 26 -3.65 -4.99 -10.41
N SER A 27 -4.86 -5.34 -10.82
CA SER A 27 -5.33 -4.90 -12.14
C SER A 27 -5.46 -3.37 -12.15
N VAL A 28 -5.46 -2.74 -13.33
CA VAL A 28 -5.68 -1.29 -13.44
C VAL A 28 -7.05 -0.88 -12.85
N SER A 29 -8.09 -1.68 -13.05
CA SER A 29 -9.42 -1.42 -12.49
C SER A 29 -9.44 -1.55 -10.97
N GLU A 30 -8.87 -2.64 -10.44
CA GLU A 30 -8.74 -2.86 -9.00
C GLU A 30 -7.90 -1.76 -8.33
N PHE A 31 -6.84 -1.30 -8.97
CA PHE A 31 -6.03 -0.19 -8.44
C PHE A 31 -6.84 1.11 -8.43
N ALA A 32 -7.68 1.36 -9.43
CA ALA A 32 -8.57 2.52 -9.44
C ALA A 32 -9.63 2.43 -8.33
N GLU A 33 -10.20 1.25 -8.10
CA GLU A 33 -11.16 0.97 -7.02
C GLU A 33 -10.52 1.14 -5.64
N LEU A 34 -9.31 0.61 -5.44
CA LEU A 34 -8.51 0.82 -4.23
C LEU A 34 -8.31 2.31 -3.94
N GLN A 35 -7.94 3.09 -4.96
CA GLN A 35 -7.73 4.54 -4.83
C GLN A 35 -9.01 5.31 -4.53
N GLN A 36 -10.17 4.77 -4.92
CA GLN A 36 -11.46 5.33 -4.53
C GLN A 36 -11.83 4.91 -3.11
N GLY A 37 -11.63 3.63 -2.75
CA GLY A 37 -11.88 3.11 -1.41
C GLY A 37 -11.09 3.83 -0.31
N ILE A 38 -9.81 4.10 -0.56
CA ILE A 38 -8.96 4.91 0.33
C ILE A 38 -9.59 6.29 0.58
N ARG A 39 -10.07 6.96 -0.48
CA ARG A 39 -10.68 8.29 -0.36
C ARG A 39 -12.03 8.28 0.36
N ASP A 40 -12.78 7.20 0.24
CA ASP A 40 -14.13 7.12 0.79
C ASP A 40 -14.10 6.73 2.28
N ASN A 41 -13.33 5.70 2.65
CA ASN A 41 -13.38 5.12 4.00
C ASN A 41 -12.03 4.63 4.55
N GLY A 42 -10.93 4.87 3.84
CA GLY A 42 -9.61 4.36 4.21
C GLY A 42 -9.23 3.02 3.57
N LEU A 43 -7.92 2.74 3.57
CA LEU A 43 -7.32 1.56 2.96
C LEU A 43 -7.83 0.25 3.59
N TYR A 44 -7.87 0.16 4.91
CA TYR A 44 -8.26 -1.06 5.61
C TYR A 44 -9.73 -1.36 5.41
N ALA A 45 -10.61 -0.36 5.42
CA ALA A 45 -12.01 -0.56 5.09
C ALA A 45 -12.20 -1.15 3.69
N TYR A 46 -11.44 -0.67 2.70
CA TYR A 46 -11.45 -1.24 1.35
C TYR A 46 -10.89 -2.67 1.33
N ILE A 47 -9.72 -2.88 1.93
CA ILE A 47 -9.02 -4.17 1.92
C ILE A 47 -9.82 -5.24 2.64
N GLU A 48 -10.45 -4.95 3.78
CA GLU A 48 -11.28 -5.92 4.49
C GLU A 48 -12.45 -6.43 3.64
N ARG A 49 -13.01 -5.55 2.79
CA ARG A 49 -14.13 -5.89 1.93
C ARG A 49 -13.69 -6.64 0.67
N GLU A 50 -12.65 -6.16 -0.02
CA GLU A 50 -12.28 -6.65 -1.36
C GLU A 50 -11.12 -7.64 -1.35
N ARG A 51 -10.16 -7.50 -0.41
CA ARG A 51 -8.94 -8.34 -0.34
C ARG A 51 -8.48 -8.58 1.11
N PRO A 52 -9.24 -9.26 1.96
CA PRO A 52 -8.94 -9.35 3.40
C PRO A 52 -7.55 -9.95 3.70
N SER A 53 -7.04 -10.84 2.83
CA SER A 53 -5.69 -11.41 2.97
C SER A 53 -4.56 -10.40 2.75
N LEU A 54 -4.80 -9.30 2.03
CA LEU A 54 -3.80 -8.28 1.75
C LEU A 54 -3.44 -7.49 3.01
N ARG A 55 -4.37 -7.30 3.95
CA ARG A 55 -4.12 -6.56 5.20
C ARG A 55 -2.95 -7.17 5.98
N ASN A 56 -3.08 -8.45 6.34
CA ASN A 56 -2.05 -9.17 7.09
C ASN A 56 -0.70 -9.19 6.35
N ASN A 57 -0.73 -9.26 5.01
CA ASN A 57 0.48 -9.22 4.20
C ASN A 57 1.19 -7.86 4.29
N LEU A 58 0.44 -6.75 4.15
CA LEU A 58 1.00 -5.39 4.24
C LEU A 58 1.59 -5.10 5.63
N GLU A 59 0.86 -5.47 6.67
CA GLU A 59 1.33 -5.34 8.06
C GLU A 59 2.62 -6.17 8.26
N THR A 60 2.63 -7.43 7.82
CA THR A 60 3.81 -8.30 7.92
C THR A 60 5.03 -7.71 7.20
N ILE A 61 4.84 -7.18 5.97
CA ILE A 61 5.90 -6.54 5.20
C ILE A 61 6.48 -5.36 5.97
N LEU A 62 5.62 -4.50 6.55
CA LEU A 62 6.06 -3.34 7.31
C LEU A 62 6.80 -3.73 8.58
N TYR A 63 6.26 -4.64 9.39
CA TYR A 63 6.91 -5.11 10.62
C TYR A 63 8.29 -5.72 10.34
N GLN A 64 8.41 -6.54 9.29
CA GLN A 64 9.69 -7.15 8.93
C GLN A 64 10.70 -6.14 8.37
N SER A 65 10.22 -5.14 7.63
CA SER A 65 11.09 -4.19 6.93
C SER A 65 11.48 -2.99 7.79
N LEU A 66 10.73 -2.73 8.86
CA LEU A 66 10.92 -1.64 9.80
C LEU A 66 10.81 -2.18 11.25
N PRO A 67 11.83 -2.91 11.75
CA PRO A 67 11.78 -3.53 13.08
C PRO A 67 11.66 -2.51 14.23
N ASP A 68 12.14 -1.28 14.04
CA ASP A 68 12.05 -0.18 15.03
C ASP A 68 10.79 0.69 14.82
N TYR A 69 9.81 0.22 14.04
CA TYR A 69 8.59 0.99 13.75
C TYR A 69 7.65 1.08 14.97
N GLU A 70 7.68 0.08 15.85
CA GLU A 70 6.92 0.09 17.11
C GLU A 70 7.36 1.21 18.06
N ASP A 71 8.60 1.70 17.92
CA ASP A 71 9.16 2.82 18.69
C ASP A 71 8.79 4.20 18.12
N TRP A 72 8.10 4.25 16.97
CA TRP A 72 7.60 5.52 16.45
C TRP A 72 6.42 5.94 17.33
N GLU A 73 6.42 7.18 17.83
CA GLU A 73 5.27 7.70 18.59
C GLU A 73 4.04 7.73 17.66
N ALA A 74 3.24 6.65 17.74
CA ALA A 74 1.96 6.42 17.07
C ALA A 74 1.94 6.65 15.55
N PRO A 75 2.67 5.86 14.74
CA PRO A 75 2.44 5.88 13.31
C PRO A 75 1.17 5.09 13.01
N ASP A 76 0.22 5.74 12.36
CA ASP A 76 -0.92 5.07 11.77
C ASP A 76 -0.43 4.28 10.54
N ILE A 77 -0.33 2.95 10.68
CA ILE A 77 0.11 2.02 9.63
C ILE A 77 -0.72 2.22 8.37
N GLU A 78 -2.03 2.44 8.54
CA GLU A 78 -2.96 2.67 7.45
C GLU A 78 -2.55 3.92 6.66
N SER A 79 -2.40 5.06 7.33
CA SER A 79 -1.94 6.32 6.73
C SER A 79 -0.60 6.19 5.99
N VAL A 80 0.34 5.40 6.52
CA VAL A 80 1.66 5.17 5.88
C VAL A 80 1.50 4.41 4.56
N LEU A 81 0.68 3.37 4.54
CA LEU A 81 0.40 2.56 3.36
C LEU A 81 -0.40 3.36 2.33
N GLU A 82 -1.38 4.15 2.77
CA GLU A 82 -2.16 5.05 1.93
C GLU A 82 -1.27 6.05 1.20
N GLN A 83 -0.36 6.72 1.92
CA GLN A 83 0.57 7.65 1.29
C GLN A 83 1.43 6.96 0.22
N CYS A 84 1.88 5.73 0.48
CA CYS A 84 2.65 4.95 -0.50
C CYS A 84 1.84 4.64 -1.77
N LEU A 85 0.55 4.35 -1.63
CA LEU A 85 -0.35 4.05 -2.74
C LEU A 85 -0.76 5.32 -3.51
N ILE A 86 -0.93 6.45 -2.82
CA ILE A 86 -1.19 7.76 -3.43
C ILE A 86 0.02 8.19 -4.26
N ASP A 87 1.23 8.15 -3.69
CA ASP A 87 2.48 8.46 -4.40
C ASP A 87 2.68 7.54 -5.61
N LEU A 88 2.28 6.26 -5.50
CA LEU A 88 2.35 5.31 -6.60
C LEU A 88 1.45 5.74 -7.77
N LYS A 89 0.21 6.16 -7.49
CA LYS A 89 -0.73 6.62 -8.51
C LYS A 89 -0.19 7.79 -9.33
N GLU A 90 0.52 8.73 -8.70
CA GLU A 90 1.15 9.84 -9.41
C GLU A 90 2.24 9.39 -10.39
N ARG A 91 2.92 8.29 -10.09
CA ARG A 91 4.04 7.76 -10.89
C ARG A 91 3.64 6.81 -12.01
N VAL A 92 2.54 6.07 -11.83
CA VAL A 92 2.07 5.05 -12.80
C VAL A 92 1.03 5.58 -13.79
N ARG A 93 0.80 6.90 -13.78
CA ARG A 93 -0.14 7.60 -14.64
C ARG A 93 0.23 7.54 -16.12
#